data_AF-A0A4Q2XH31-F1
#
_entry.id   AF-A0A4Q2XH31-F1
#
_cell.length_a   1.000
_cell.length_b   1.000
_cell.length_c   1.000
_cell.angle_alpha   90.00
_cell.angle_beta   90.00
_cell.angle_gamma   90.00
#
_symmetry.space_group_name_H-M   'P 1'
#
loop_
_entity.id
_entity.type
_entity.pdbx_description
1 polymer ?
#
loop_
_entity_poly.entity_id
_entity_poly.type
_entity_poly.pdbx_seq_one_letter_code
_entity_poly.pdbx_strand_id
1 'polypeptide(L)'
;HPDDEGIFFGGTIPYYARTKNLTTLLVSMTSGDWTLKPDEREGELRDAVWAYGTPYQPLFARFRDVSNSVQTPYPNKIDATWDYWADGVLQNDGSDIEAGKTKAVLYLATLFRKYRPEIVATHDLSGEYGHFNHVATAWAVTQAMTVAADPARTEGTLGPLPPWQIRKLYVHKYQNQRLFHDHWETPSINYNGVMRTPRQVTNIGLDFHVSQGKPNVSTVYAAGEVSSTWAPHPSEWWGLYHSTVGPDTVKPDFEAPDAGNVPMNYSGWARGDFLENLTLYPDHDSDGLPDAWELTHFQTLPDADPLEDNDGDGLNNRDEFICGLDPDVPDRTPLSISADGRTVSFMIPAATGPGYEGLTRHYRLLYSTDLSDWSTVVASGVADGGAITRNVQASAARGFYRIEMTLR
;
A
#
# COMPACT_ATOMS: atom_id res chain seq x y z
N HIS A 1 -15.74 6.75 -0.27
CA HIS A 1 -16.98 6.19 0.28
C HIS A 1 -17.10 4.74 -0.18
N PRO A 2 -17.94 3.91 0.47
CA PRO A 2 -18.31 2.60 -0.05
C PRO A 2 -19.03 2.71 -1.41
N ASP A 3 -18.35 2.44 -2.53
CA ASP A 3 -18.79 2.47 -3.95
C ASP A 3 -17.72 3.12 -4.85
N ASP A 4 -17.04 4.16 -4.33
CA ASP A 4 -16.00 4.91 -5.03
C ASP A 4 -14.86 3.99 -5.52
N GLU A 5 -14.56 2.92 -4.77
CA GLU A 5 -13.51 1.97 -5.10
C GLU A 5 -13.78 1.26 -6.44
N GLY A 6 -15.05 1.05 -6.79
CA GLY A 6 -15.42 0.46 -8.06
C GLY A 6 -15.74 1.51 -9.12
N ILE A 7 -16.41 2.61 -8.74
CA ILE A 7 -16.83 3.64 -9.69
C ILE A 7 -15.61 4.33 -10.31
N PHE A 8 -14.69 4.84 -9.49
CA PHE A 8 -13.58 5.68 -9.96
C PHE A 8 -12.27 4.92 -10.08
N PHE A 9 -12.05 3.88 -9.26
CA PHE A 9 -10.81 3.11 -9.35
C PHE A 9 -10.96 1.87 -10.23
N GLY A 10 -12.18 1.59 -10.72
CA GLY A 10 -12.45 0.63 -11.78
C GLY A 10 -11.85 -0.74 -11.51
N GLY A 11 -11.08 -1.25 -12.47
CA GLY A 11 -10.46 -2.57 -12.37
C GLY A 11 -9.29 -2.69 -11.39
N THR A 12 -8.93 -1.63 -10.66
CA THR A 12 -7.70 -1.57 -9.83
C THR A 12 -7.63 -2.73 -8.85
N ILE A 13 -8.62 -2.85 -7.96
CA ILE A 13 -8.61 -3.88 -6.92
C ILE A 13 -8.58 -5.29 -7.53
N PRO A 14 -9.50 -5.69 -8.44
CA PRO A 14 -9.48 -7.04 -8.98
C PRO A 14 -8.26 -7.34 -9.85
N TYR A 15 -7.67 -6.34 -10.53
CA TYR A 15 -6.43 -6.55 -11.27
C TYR A 15 -5.27 -6.87 -10.33
N TYR A 16 -5.01 -6.04 -9.31
CA TYR A 16 -3.90 -6.29 -8.41
C TYR A 16 -4.14 -7.51 -7.52
N ALA A 17 -5.34 -7.67 -6.97
CA ALA A 17 -5.66 -8.80 -6.11
C ALA A 17 -5.73 -10.14 -6.85
N ARG A 18 -6.33 -10.21 -8.04
CA ARG A 18 -6.59 -11.50 -8.71
C ARG A 18 -5.76 -11.76 -9.97
N THR A 19 -5.40 -10.73 -10.71
CA THR A 19 -4.57 -10.91 -11.92
C THR A 19 -3.09 -10.94 -11.58
N LYS A 20 -2.66 -10.02 -10.70
CA LYS A 20 -1.28 -9.94 -10.25
C LYS A 20 -1.01 -10.72 -8.97
N ASN A 21 -2.07 -11.14 -8.28
CA ASN A 21 -1.96 -11.90 -7.04
C ASN A 21 -1.11 -11.15 -6.01
N LEU A 22 -1.43 -9.87 -5.82
CA LEU A 22 -0.74 -8.97 -4.90
C LEU A 22 -1.66 -8.64 -3.73
N THR A 23 -1.09 -8.63 -2.54
CA THR A 23 -1.77 -8.15 -1.34
C THR A 23 -2.31 -6.73 -1.57
N THR A 24 -3.63 -6.61 -1.58
CA THR A 24 -4.35 -5.37 -1.87
C THR A 24 -5.28 -5.05 -0.71
N LEU A 25 -5.09 -3.87 -0.11
CA LEU A 25 -5.91 -3.36 0.98
C LEU A 25 -6.75 -2.18 0.52
N LEU A 26 -8.00 -2.13 0.96
CA LEU A 26 -8.90 -0.99 0.75
C LEU A 26 -9.12 -0.24 2.06
N VAL A 27 -9.02 1.08 2.02
CA VAL A 27 -9.41 1.98 3.11
C VAL A 27 -10.57 2.85 2.65
N SER A 28 -11.72 2.73 3.29
CA SER A 28 -12.80 3.71 3.14
C SER A 28 -12.73 4.74 4.27
N MET A 29 -12.59 6.01 3.90
CA MET A 29 -12.51 7.10 4.87
C MET A 29 -13.83 7.30 5.64
N THR A 30 -14.97 7.02 5.02
CA THR A 30 -16.30 7.12 5.65
C THR A 30 -17.05 5.81 5.55
N SER A 31 -18.14 5.66 6.31
CA SER A 31 -19.04 4.49 6.18
C SER A 31 -20.20 4.75 5.21
N GLY A 32 -20.21 5.84 4.45
CA GLY A 32 -21.37 6.24 3.65
C GLY A 32 -22.60 6.59 4.50
N ASP A 33 -22.37 7.09 5.72
CA ASP A 33 -23.35 7.20 6.79
C ASP A 33 -24.12 8.53 6.80
N TRP A 34 -24.14 9.28 5.68
CA TRP A 34 -24.84 10.57 5.62
C TRP A 34 -26.33 10.42 5.93
N THR A 35 -27.00 9.48 5.25
CA THR A 35 -28.43 9.16 5.44
C THR A 35 -28.69 7.72 5.86
N LEU A 36 -27.71 6.83 5.71
CA LEU A 36 -27.81 5.41 5.98
C LEU A 36 -27.03 5.04 7.25
N LYS A 37 -27.30 3.86 7.80
CA LYS A 37 -26.53 3.34 8.94
C LYS A 37 -25.20 2.78 8.44
N PRO A 38 -24.09 2.97 9.20
CA PRO A 38 -22.79 2.41 8.83
C PRO A 38 -22.85 0.91 8.48
N ASP A 39 -23.51 0.09 9.30
CA ASP A 39 -23.53 -1.37 9.12
C ASP A 39 -24.05 -1.83 7.75
N GLU A 40 -24.99 -1.08 7.15
CA GLU A 40 -25.56 -1.41 5.84
C GLU A 40 -24.50 -1.22 4.75
N ARG A 41 -23.94 -0.01 4.65
CA ARG A 41 -22.94 0.35 3.63
C ARG A 41 -21.59 -0.33 3.83
N GLU A 42 -21.18 -0.55 5.08
CA GLU A 42 -19.98 -1.34 5.41
C GLU A 42 -20.16 -2.81 5.02
N GLY A 43 -21.37 -3.37 5.17
CA GLY A 43 -21.71 -4.72 4.73
C GLY A 43 -21.61 -4.87 3.21
N GLU A 44 -22.24 -3.96 2.47
CA GLU A 44 -22.17 -3.91 1.00
C GLU A 44 -20.73 -3.83 0.49
N LEU A 45 -19.90 -2.97 1.09
CA LEU A 45 -18.49 -2.89 0.70
C LEU A 45 -17.72 -4.18 0.97
N ARG A 46 -18.00 -4.88 2.08
CA ARG A 46 -17.33 -6.15 2.38
C ARG A 46 -17.66 -7.20 1.32
N ASP A 47 -18.92 -7.28 0.90
CA ASP A 47 -19.33 -8.20 -0.15
C ASP A 47 -18.72 -7.82 -1.52
N ALA A 48 -18.68 -6.52 -1.84
CA ALA A 48 -18.03 -6.01 -3.05
C ALA A 48 -16.53 -6.36 -3.09
N VAL A 49 -15.83 -6.09 -1.99
CA VAL A 49 -14.39 -6.32 -1.81
C VAL A 49 -14.04 -7.80 -1.86
N TRP A 50 -14.91 -8.66 -1.30
CA TRP A 50 -14.82 -10.10 -1.48
C TRP A 50 -14.95 -10.51 -2.96
N ALA A 51 -15.92 -9.93 -3.69
CA ALA A 51 -16.08 -10.19 -5.12
C ALA A 51 -14.89 -9.72 -5.97
N TYR A 52 -14.25 -8.60 -5.58
CA TYR A 52 -13.01 -8.15 -6.21
C TYR A 52 -11.85 -9.11 -5.97
N GLY A 53 -11.92 -9.95 -4.93
CA GLY A 53 -10.98 -11.03 -4.65
C GLY A 53 -9.93 -10.73 -3.61
N THR A 54 -10.18 -9.78 -2.72
CA THR A 54 -9.28 -9.58 -1.57
C THR A 54 -9.71 -10.50 -0.42
N PRO A 55 -8.79 -11.26 0.20
CA PRO A 55 -9.10 -12.04 1.39
C PRO A 55 -9.27 -11.17 2.65
N TYR A 56 -8.81 -9.91 2.58
CA TYR A 56 -8.84 -8.96 3.68
C TYR A 56 -10.12 -8.15 3.72
N GLN A 57 -10.57 -7.85 4.93
CA GLN A 57 -11.67 -6.91 5.12
C GLN A 57 -11.22 -5.48 4.79
N PRO A 58 -12.09 -4.67 4.16
CA PRO A 58 -11.82 -3.25 4.00
C PRO A 58 -11.69 -2.58 5.38
N LEU A 59 -10.78 -1.63 5.48
CA LEU A 59 -10.58 -0.82 6.67
C LEU A 59 -11.51 0.39 6.61
N PHE A 60 -12.28 0.60 7.68
CA PHE A 60 -13.17 1.75 7.81
C PHE A 60 -12.58 2.74 8.79
N ALA A 61 -12.24 3.93 8.30
CA ALA A 61 -11.80 5.01 9.16
C ALA A 61 -12.97 5.62 9.95
N ARG A 62 -14.19 5.48 9.42
CA ARG A 62 -15.45 5.95 10.03
C ARG A 62 -15.43 7.45 10.35
N PHE A 63 -14.75 8.24 9.51
CA PHE A 63 -15.03 9.67 9.49
C PHE A 63 -16.46 9.90 9.01
N ARG A 64 -17.09 10.93 9.55
CA ARG A 64 -18.48 11.27 9.20
C ARG A 64 -18.56 11.56 7.71
N ASP A 65 -19.47 10.87 7.03
CA ASP A 65 -19.84 11.25 5.66
C ASP A 65 -20.51 12.64 5.66
N VAL A 66 -20.24 13.45 4.64
CA VAL A 66 -20.63 14.85 4.55
C VAL A 66 -21.03 15.15 3.12
N SER A 67 -22.30 15.50 2.93
CA SER A 67 -22.82 15.84 1.60
C SER A 67 -22.21 17.14 1.07
N ASN A 68 -21.94 17.20 -0.23
CA ASN A 68 -21.65 18.44 -0.95
C ASN A 68 -22.72 19.53 -0.80
N SER A 69 -23.94 19.16 -0.39
CA SER A 69 -25.05 20.10 -0.13
C SER A 69 -25.11 20.56 1.33
N VAL A 70 -24.09 20.27 2.15
CA VAL A 70 -24.03 20.72 3.54
C VAL A 70 -24.26 22.22 3.66
N GLN A 71 -25.14 22.60 4.59
CA GLN A 71 -25.46 23.99 4.90
C GLN A 71 -24.47 24.49 5.94
N THR A 72 -23.58 25.38 5.53
CA THR A 72 -22.51 25.93 6.38
C THR A 72 -22.21 27.38 5.99
N PRO A 73 -21.86 28.26 6.94
CA PRO A 73 -21.40 29.61 6.67
C PRO A 73 -19.93 29.68 6.24
N TYR A 74 -19.18 28.56 6.26
CA TYR A 74 -17.77 28.57 5.85
C TYR A 74 -17.63 29.06 4.40
N PRO A 75 -16.73 30.04 4.13
CA PRO A 75 -16.46 30.49 2.76
C PRO A 75 -15.97 29.35 1.86
N ASN A 76 -15.16 28.44 2.42
CA ASN A 76 -14.74 27.21 1.77
C ASN A 76 -15.52 26.03 2.36
N LYS A 77 -16.48 25.48 1.61
CA LYS A 77 -17.42 24.48 2.15
C LYS A 77 -16.75 23.16 2.59
N ILE A 78 -15.55 22.84 2.12
CA ILE A 78 -14.79 21.68 2.62
C ILE A 78 -14.45 21.83 4.12
N ASP A 79 -14.43 23.04 4.66
CA ASP A 79 -14.17 23.25 6.09
C ASP A 79 -15.25 22.60 6.97
N ALA A 80 -16.47 22.41 6.45
CA ALA A 80 -17.48 21.60 7.14
C ALA A 80 -17.10 20.12 7.20
N THR A 81 -16.43 19.58 6.18
CA THR A 81 -15.89 18.21 6.23
C THR A 81 -14.80 18.11 7.29
N TRP A 82 -13.89 19.07 7.37
CA TRP A 82 -12.84 19.08 8.38
C TRP A 82 -13.39 19.20 9.80
N ASP A 83 -14.37 20.07 10.02
CA ASP A 83 -15.11 20.23 11.27
C ASP A 83 -15.72 18.89 11.71
N TYR A 84 -16.56 18.28 10.85
CA TYR A 84 -17.12 16.95 11.11
C TYR A 84 -16.08 15.86 11.34
N TRP A 85 -14.94 15.90 10.67
CA TRP A 85 -13.93 14.85 10.79
C TRP A 85 -13.16 14.94 12.13
N ALA A 86 -13.13 16.10 12.77
CA ALA A 86 -12.53 16.27 14.08
C ALA A 86 -13.22 15.40 15.14
N ASP A 87 -14.54 15.49 15.26
CA ASP A 87 -15.29 14.85 16.35
C ASP A 87 -16.68 14.32 15.98
N GLY A 88 -17.13 14.50 14.74
CA GLY A 88 -18.45 14.08 14.26
C GLY A 88 -19.54 15.15 14.42
N VAL A 89 -19.20 16.36 14.89
CA VAL A 89 -20.11 17.49 15.07
C VAL A 89 -19.73 18.60 14.08
N LEU A 90 -20.71 19.39 13.62
CA LEU A 90 -20.46 20.58 12.80
C LEU A 90 -20.70 21.83 13.64
N GLN A 91 -19.63 22.49 14.07
CA GLN A 91 -19.69 23.67 14.92
C GLN A 91 -19.82 24.98 14.14
N ASN A 92 -19.27 25.02 12.91
CA ASN A 92 -19.27 26.20 12.03
C ASN A 92 -18.54 27.44 12.59
N ASP A 93 -17.59 27.26 13.52
CA ASP A 93 -16.82 28.35 14.13
C ASP A 93 -15.32 28.34 13.76
N GLY A 94 -14.89 27.33 13.00
CA GLY A 94 -13.54 27.13 12.49
C GLY A 94 -12.58 26.48 13.48
N SER A 95 -13.01 26.19 14.72
CA SER A 95 -12.14 25.65 15.77
C SER A 95 -11.63 24.24 15.47
N ASP A 96 -12.42 23.43 14.75
CA ASP A 96 -12.15 22.02 14.50
C ASP A 96 -11.45 21.73 13.17
N ILE A 97 -11.26 22.73 12.29
CA ILE A 97 -10.73 22.52 10.94
C ILE A 97 -9.34 21.85 10.97
N GLU A 98 -8.41 22.39 11.75
CA GLU A 98 -7.05 21.84 11.84
C GLU A 98 -7.00 20.52 12.62
N ALA A 99 -7.91 20.32 13.57
CA ALA A 99 -8.05 19.07 14.31
C ALA A 99 -8.51 17.93 13.40
N GLY A 100 -9.51 18.16 12.56
CA GLY A 100 -10.01 17.18 11.59
C GLY A 100 -8.98 16.80 10.53
N LYS A 101 -8.27 17.79 9.97
CA LYS A 101 -7.13 17.55 9.07
C LYS A 101 -6.07 16.69 9.74
N THR A 102 -5.64 17.07 10.94
CA THR A 102 -4.60 16.35 11.70
C THR A 102 -5.03 14.91 11.97
N LYS A 103 -6.26 14.69 12.40
CA LYS A 103 -6.80 13.37 12.69
C LYS A 103 -6.82 12.46 11.46
N ALA A 104 -7.26 12.97 10.30
CA ALA A 104 -7.24 12.21 9.04
C ALA A 104 -5.82 11.84 8.60
N VAL A 105 -4.89 12.79 8.68
CA VAL A 105 -3.48 12.56 8.33
C VAL A 105 -2.83 11.53 9.25
N LEU A 106 -3.01 11.64 10.56
CA LEU A 106 -2.43 10.71 11.52
C LEU A 106 -3.03 9.31 11.43
N TYR A 107 -4.34 9.21 11.15
CA TYR A 107 -5.00 7.92 10.90
C TYR A 107 -4.35 7.20 9.71
N LEU A 108 -4.29 7.86 8.55
CA LEU A 108 -3.69 7.28 7.35
C LEU A 108 -2.19 7.00 7.50
N ALA A 109 -1.43 7.89 8.13
CA ALA A 109 0.00 7.68 8.38
C ALA A 109 0.23 6.47 9.30
N THR A 110 -0.66 6.23 10.27
CA THR A 110 -0.63 5.03 11.11
C THR A 110 -0.86 3.77 10.28
N LEU A 111 -1.83 3.80 9.35
CA LEU A 111 -2.06 2.66 8.43
C LEU A 111 -0.84 2.44 7.52
N PHE A 112 -0.22 3.50 7.01
CA PHE A 112 0.96 3.38 6.16
C PHE A 112 2.15 2.78 6.90
N ARG A 113 2.42 3.18 8.16
CA ARG A 113 3.48 2.54 8.97
C ARG A 113 3.16 1.12 9.37
N LYS A 114 1.87 0.81 9.60
CA LYS A 114 1.42 -0.52 10.02
C LYS A 114 1.48 -1.53 8.89
N TYR A 115 0.90 -1.19 7.73
CA TYR A 115 0.75 -2.10 6.59
C TYR A 115 1.83 -1.96 5.53
N ARG A 116 2.65 -0.91 5.61
CA ARG A 116 3.83 -0.69 4.76
C ARG A 116 3.55 -0.87 3.26
N PRO A 117 2.53 -0.19 2.70
CA PRO A 117 2.21 -0.35 1.29
C PRO A 117 3.34 0.21 0.41
N GLU A 118 3.70 -0.55 -0.63
CA GLU A 118 4.65 -0.09 -1.64
C GLU A 118 4.00 0.93 -2.59
N ILE A 119 2.72 0.73 -2.89
CA ILE A 119 1.92 1.58 -3.78
C ILE A 119 0.67 2.02 -3.03
N VAL A 120 0.34 3.31 -3.13
CA VAL A 120 -0.97 3.85 -2.72
C VAL A 120 -1.63 4.50 -3.93
N ALA A 121 -2.92 4.25 -4.12
CA ALA A 121 -3.77 4.93 -5.08
C ALA A 121 -4.89 5.68 -4.35
N THR A 122 -5.22 6.90 -4.77
CA THR A 122 -6.25 7.71 -4.11
C THR A 122 -7.02 8.59 -5.11
N HIS A 123 -8.07 9.22 -4.62
CA HIS A 123 -8.93 10.15 -5.33
C HIS A 123 -8.16 11.33 -5.97
N ASP A 124 -8.81 11.98 -6.92
CA ASP A 124 -8.42 13.25 -7.51
C ASP A 124 -8.34 14.34 -6.43
N LEU A 125 -7.31 15.18 -6.50
CA LEU A 125 -7.15 16.35 -5.61
C LEU A 125 -8.29 17.37 -5.75
N SER A 126 -9.04 17.32 -6.86
CA SER A 126 -10.26 18.09 -7.08
C SER A 126 -11.54 17.32 -6.74
N GLY A 127 -11.43 16.09 -6.23
CA GLY A 127 -12.54 15.25 -5.78
C GLY A 127 -13.43 14.75 -6.91
N GLU A 128 -12.83 14.44 -8.06
CA GLU A 128 -13.46 14.03 -9.31
C GLU A 128 -14.48 15.06 -9.81
N TYR A 129 -15.72 14.92 -9.33
CA TYR A 129 -16.85 15.80 -9.60
C TYR A 129 -17.02 16.90 -8.55
N GLY A 130 -15.97 17.16 -7.76
CA GLY A 130 -15.95 18.19 -6.72
C GLY A 130 -16.46 17.73 -5.35
N HIS A 131 -16.41 16.42 -5.04
CA HIS A 131 -16.86 15.93 -3.73
C HIS A 131 -15.88 16.29 -2.61
N PHE A 132 -16.34 17.03 -1.60
CA PHE A 132 -15.48 17.54 -0.53
C PHE A 132 -14.77 16.42 0.24
N ASN A 133 -15.45 15.31 0.50
CA ASN A 133 -14.83 14.14 1.13
C ASN A 133 -13.75 13.48 0.26
N HIS A 134 -13.86 13.53 -1.07
CA HIS A 134 -12.83 13.00 -1.98
C HIS A 134 -11.61 13.90 -1.95
N VAL A 135 -11.81 15.22 -2.04
CA VAL A 135 -10.73 16.22 -1.88
C VAL A 135 -10.03 16.03 -0.54
N ALA A 136 -10.80 15.90 0.54
CA ALA A 136 -10.26 15.69 1.88
C ALA A 136 -9.44 14.40 1.98
N THR A 137 -9.94 13.31 1.39
CA THR A 137 -9.24 12.02 1.33
C THR A 137 -7.94 12.11 0.54
N ALA A 138 -7.98 12.65 -0.68
CA ALA A 138 -6.81 12.80 -1.54
C ALA A 138 -5.75 13.67 -0.88
N TRP A 139 -6.15 14.82 -0.31
CA TRP A 139 -5.26 15.69 0.45
C TRP A 139 -4.64 14.95 1.64
N ALA A 140 -5.44 14.30 2.47
CA ALA A 140 -4.95 13.60 3.66
C ALA A 140 -3.95 12.49 3.31
N VAL A 141 -4.17 11.74 2.22
CA VAL A 141 -3.22 10.74 1.72
C VAL A 141 -1.87 11.36 1.36
N THR A 142 -1.85 12.48 0.63
CA THR A 142 -0.58 13.15 0.27
C THR A 142 0.22 13.63 1.48
N GLN A 143 -0.48 14.14 2.51
CA GLN A 143 0.17 14.59 3.74
C GLN A 143 0.63 13.39 4.59
N ALA A 144 -0.21 12.36 4.71
CA ALA A 144 0.07 11.15 5.47
C ALA A 144 1.29 10.40 4.95
N MET A 145 1.53 10.39 3.63
CA MET A 145 2.74 9.83 3.03
C MET A 145 4.02 10.47 3.61
N THR A 146 4.04 11.80 3.71
CA THR A 146 5.19 12.55 4.25
C THR A 146 5.35 12.27 5.76
N VAL A 147 4.25 12.28 6.51
CA VAL A 147 4.27 12.01 7.96
C VAL A 147 4.70 10.57 8.28
N ALA A 148 4.26 9.59 7.48
CA ALA A 148 4.60 8.19 7.67
C ALA A 148 6.12 7.94 7.49
N ALA A 149 6.75 8.64 6.55
CA ALA A 149 8.18 8.49 6.24
C ALA A 149 9.13 9.17 7.25
N ASP A 150 8.65 10.16 8.00
CA ASP A 150 9.50 10.97 8.88
C ASP A 150 9.79 10.28 10.24
N PRO A 151 11.06 9.90 10.54
CA PRO A 151 11.44 9.29 11.82
C PRO A 151 11.24 10.18 13.04
N ALA A 152 11.11 11.50 12.88
CA ALA A 152 10.86 12.42 13.99
C ALA A 152 9.38 12.44 14.44
N ARG A 153 8.46 11.90 13.63
CA ARG A 153 7.03 11.84 13.97
C ARG A 153 6.78 10.62 14.84
N THR A 154 6.67 10.83 16.14
CA THR A 154 6.50 9.77 17.15
C THR A 154 5.23 9.92 17.99
N GLU A 155 4.34 10.84 17.62
CA GLU A 155 3.12 11.10 18.39
C GLU A 155 2.07 9.97 18.27
N GLY A 156 1.28 9.80 19.34
CA GLY A 156 0.11 8.92 19.34
C GLY A 156 0.41 7.50 18.86
N THR A 157 -0.39 7.02 17.91
CA THR A 157 -0.30 5.67 17.34
C THR A 157 0.87 5.47 16.37
N LEU A 158 1.58 6.55 15.98
CA LEU A 158 2.75 6.47 15.12
C LEU A 158 4.00 5.99 15.85
N GLY A 159 4.17 6.38 17.12
CA GLY A 159 5.39 6.14 17.90
C GLY A 159 5.83 4.67 17.99
N PRO A 160 4.92 3.71 18.21
CA PRO A 160 5.27 2.30 18.26
C PRO A 160 5.58 1.67 16.89
N LEU A 161 5.30 2.36 15.78
CA LEU A 161 5.46 1.83 14.43
C LEU A 161 6.68 2.48 13.74
N PRO A 162 7.54 1.70 13.07
CA PRO A 162 8.67 2.27 12.36
C PRO A 162 8.21 3.15 11.19
N PRO A 163 8.97 4.19 10.84
CA PRO A 163 8.68 5.02 9.68
C PRO A 163 8.62 4.20 8.40
N TRP A 164 7.75 4.60 7.48
CA TRP A 164 7.57 3.94 6.21
C TRP A 164 7.49 4.95 5.06
N GLN A 165 8.34 4.76 4.06
CA GLN A 165 8.38 5.55 2.83
C GLN A 165 7.66 4.76 1.73
N ILE A 166 6.48 5.24 1.34
CA ILE A 166 5.74 4.70 0.19
C ILE A 166 6.60 4.87 -1.08
N ARG A 167 6.72 3.81 -1.89
CA ARG A 167 7.51 3.86 -3.13
C ARG A 167 6.80 4.58 -4.24
N LYS A 168 5.47 4.43 -4.38
CA LYS A 168 4.67 5.17 -5.37
C LYS A 168 3.30 5.61 -4.83
N LEU A 169 2.93 6.84 -5.15
CA LEU A 169 1.58 7.37 -4.92
C LEU A 169 0.94 7.78 -6.25
N TYR A 170 -0.16 7.14 -6.59
CA TYR A 170 -1.01 7.49 -7.73
C TYR A 170 -2.24 8.27 -7.29
N VAL A 171 -2.52 9.35 -8.01
CA VAL A 171 -3.67 10.21 -7.77
C VAL A 171 -4.53 10.20 -9.03
N HIS A 172 -5.81 9.87 -8.87
CA HIS A 172 -6.76 9.83 -9.98
C HIS A 172 -6.83 11.20 -10.68
N LYS A 173 -6.80 11.21 -12.02
CA LYS A 173 -6.80 12.42 -12.87
C LYS A 173 -5.68 13.45 -12.60
N TYR A 174 -4.60 13.05 -11.92
CA TYR A 174 -3.49 13.97 -11.67
C TYR A 174 -2.78 14.38 -12.97
N GLN A 175 -2.57 15.68 -13.15
CA GLN A 175 -2.17 16.26 -14.44
C GLN A 175 -0.67 16.11 -14.74
N ASN A 176 0.16 15.86 -13.72
CA ASN A 176 1.59 15.65 -13.90
C ASN A 176 1.87 14.14 -13.97
N GLN A 177 2.83 13.74 -14.80
CA GLN A 177 3.23 12.33 -14.98
C GLN A 177 2.03 11.41 -15.21
N ARG A 178 1.20 11.78 -16.20
CA ARG A 178 -0.07 11.11 -16.50
C ARG A 178 0.18 9.67 -16.94
N LEU A 179 -0.67 8.76 -16.46
CA LEU A 179 -0.68 7.34 -16.75
C LEU A 179 -2.08 6.95 -17.22
N PHE A 180 -2.14 6.26 -18.36
CA PHE A 180 -3.33 5.55 -18.80
C PHE A 180 -3.22 4.09 -18.35
N HIS A 181 -4.10 3.66 -17.44
CA HIS A 181 -4.13 2.28 -16.98
C HIS A 181 -4.90 1.39 -17.95
N ASP A 182 -4.22 0.51 -18.70
CA ASP A 182 -4.81 -0.20 -19.85
C ASP A 182 -5.14 -1.68 -19.63
N HIS A 183 -5.15 -2.14 -18.38
CA HIS A 183 -5.38 -3.55 -18.04
C HIS A 183 -6.83 -3.89 -17.63
N TRP A 184 -7.79 -2.97 -17.80
CA TRP A 184 -9.18 -3.19 -17.37
C TRP A 184 -10.01 -4.09 -18.29
N GLU A 185 -9.66 -4.16 -19.58
CA GLU A 185 -10.48 -4.79 -20.62
C GLU A 185 -9.95 -6.15 -21.08
N THR A 186 -8.79 -6.60 -20.60
CA THR A 186 -8.26 -7.93 -20.94
C THR A 186 -8.80 -8.98 -19.97
N PRO A 187 -9.48 -10.05 -20.44
CA PRO A 187 -9.93 -11.11 -19.55
C PRO A 187 -8.74 -11.80 -18.87
N SER A 188 -8.69 -11.75 -17.55
CA SER A 188 -7.59 -12.27 -16.74
C SER A 188 -8.04 -12.96 -15.45
N ILE A 189 -9.33 -12.91 -15.13
CA ILE A 189 -9.87 -13.41 -13.87
C ILE A 189 -10.89 -14.51 -14.15
N ASN A 190 -10.66 -15.71 -13.63
CA ASN A 190 -11.68 -16.76 -13.61
C ASN A 190 -12.67 -16.48 -12.46
N TYR A 191 -13.89 -16.09 -12.82
CA TYR A 191 -14.99 -15.87 -11.89
C TYR A 191 -16.06 -16.94 -12.12
N ASN A 192 -16.11 -17.95 -11.25
CA ASN A 192 -17.05 -19.06 -11.30
C ASN A 192 -17.07 -19.82 -12.65
N GLY A 193 -15.89 -20.10 -13.21
CA GLY A 193 -15.73 -20.84 -14.46
C GLY A 193 -15.84 -19.98 -15.73
N VAL A 194 -16.02 -18.66 -15.59
CA VAL A 194 -16.08 -17.72 -16.71
C VAL A 194 -14.94 -16.72 -16.62
N MET A 195 -14.15 -16.60 -17.68
CA MET A 195 -13.10 -15.58 -17.78
C MET A 195 -13.73 -14.19 -17.91
N ARG A 196 -13.35 -13.29 -17.00
CA ARG A 196 -13.83 -11.91 -16.90
C ARG A 196 -12.65 -10.94 -16.94
N THR A 197 -12.91 -9.73 -17.40
CA THR A 197 -11.96 -8.61 -17.29
C THR A 197 -11.99 -8.04 -15.86
N PRO A 198 -10.93 -7.36 -15.39
CA PRO A 198 -10.98 -6.64 -14.12
C PRO A 198 -12.17 -5.68 -14.00
N ARG A 199 -12.51 -4.92 -15.06
CA ARG A 199 -13.69 -4.05 -15.06
C ARG A 199 -14.99 -4.82 -14.84
N GLN A 200 -15.16 -5.96 -15.51
CA GLN A 200 -16.36 -6.78 -15.35
C GLN A 200 -16.49 -7.34 -13.94
N VAL A 201 -15.39 -7.74 -13.31
CA VAL A 201 -15.37 -8.15 -11.90
C VAL A 201 -15.70 -6.96 -10.99
N THR A 202 -15.21 -5.76 -11.32
CA THR A 202 -15.60 -4.56 -10.58
C THR A 202 -17.10 -4.27 -10.68
N ASN A 203 -17.71 -4.38 -11.86
CA ASN A 203 -19.16 -4.24 -11.99
C ASN A 203 -19.94 -5.30 -11.18
N ILE A 204 -19.43 -6.53 -11.07
CA ILE A 204 -20.02 -7.55 -10.19
C ILE A 204 -19.93 -7.13 -8.72
N GLY A 205 -18.81 -6.55 -8.28
CA GLY A 205 -18.71 -6.03 -6.92
C GLY A 205 -19.62 -4.82 -6.68
N LEU A 206 -19.75 -3.93 -7.67
CA LEU A 206 -20.64 -2.77 -7.59
C LEU A 206 -22.13 -3.16 -7.47
N ASP A 207 -22.54 -4.31 -8.00
CA ASP A 207 -23.88 -4.87 -7.81
C ASP A 207 -24.21 -5.16 -6.32
N PHE A 208 -23.22 -5.25 -5.43
CA PHE A 208 -23.44 -5.41 -3.98
C PHE A 208 -23.75 -4.09 -3.27
N HIS A 209 -23.50 -2.92 -3.88
CA HIS A 209 -23.91 -1.61 -3.33
C HIS A 209 -25.40 -1.31 -3.59
N VAL A 210 -26.27 -2.24 -3.18
CA VAL A 210 -27.71 -2.25 -3.48
C VAL A 210 -28.41 -0.97 -3.00
N SER A 211 -28.00 -0.42 -1.86
CA SER A 211 -28.51 0.82 -1.30
C SER A 211 -28.28 2.04 -2.21
N GLN A 212 -27.30 1.96 -3.12
CA GLN A 212 -26.98 2.98 -4.13
C GLN A 212 -27.60 2.67 -5.50
N GLY A 213 -28.44 1.65 -5.58
CA GLY A 213 -28.98 1.13 -6.82
C GLY A 213 -28.01 0.14 -7.45
N LYS A 214 -27.40 0.53 -8.58
CA LYS A 214 -26.48 -0.29 -9.38
C LYS A 214 -25.48 0.59 -10.13
N PRO A 215 -24.52 1.21 -9.43
CA PRO A 215 -23.46 1.95 -10.11
C PRO A 215 -22.65 1.00 -11.02
N ASN A 216 -22.08 1.56 -12.09
CA ASN A 216 -21.08 0.87 -12.90
C ASN A 216 -19.73 1.59 -12.77
N VAL A 217 -18.68 0.92 -13.23
CA VAL A 217 -17.37 1.52 -13.41
C VAL A 217 -17.47 2.69 -14.38
N SER A 218 -16.91 3.84 -13.99
CA SER A 218 -16.63 4.93 -14.92
C SER A 218 -15.41 4.56 -15.76
N THR A 219 -15.57 4.45 -17.07
CA THR A 219 -14.51 3.98 -17.99
C THR A 219 -14.58 4.72 -19.31
N VAL A 220 -13.42 4.91 -19.95
CA VAL A 220 -13.36 5.43 -21.33
C VAL A 220 -14.03 4.50 -22.34
N TYR A 221 -14.16 3.20 -22.03
CA TYR A 221 -14.64 2.19 -22.97
C TYR A 221 -16.17 2.06 -23.01
N ALA A 222 -16.90 2.75 -22.13
CA ALA A 222 -18.34 2.62 -22.01
C ALA A 222 -19.03 3.94 -21.63
N ALA A 223 -19.39 4.73 -22.64
CA ALA A 223 -20.11 5.98 -22.45
C ALA A 223 -21.60 5.73 -22.10
N GLY A 224 -22.09 6.44 -21.09
CA GLY A 224 -23.51 6.42 -20.69
C GLY A 224 -23.93 5.25 -19.80
N GLU A 225 -22.98 4.43 -19.34
CA GLU A 225 -23.24 3.33 -18.38
C GLU A 225 -23.23 3.78 -16.92
N VAL A 226 -22.80 5.02 -16.65
CA VAL A 226 -22.73 5.64 -15.31
C VAL A 226 -23.42 6.99 -15.31
N SER A 227 -23.68 7.54 -14.11
CA SER A 227 -24.20 8.90 -13.94
C SER A 227 -23.40 9.91 -14.77
N SER A 228 -24.09 10.89 -15.39
CA SER A 228 -23.46 11.94 -16.19
C SER A 228 -22.44 12.78 -15.41
N THR A 229 -22.56 12.81 -14.08
CA THR A 229 -21.62 13.49 -13.19
C THR A 229 -20.33 12.70 -12.99
N TRP A 230 -20.37 11.38 -13.16
CA TRP A 230 -19.22 10.48 -12.94
C TRP A 230 -18.52 10.11 -14.25
N ALA A 231 -19.27 9.99 -15.35
CA ALA A 231 -18.76 9.63 -16.67
C ALA A 231 -17.50 10.43 -17.11
N PRO A 232 -17.36 11.74 -16.81
CA PRO A 232 -16.14 12.50 -17.14
C PRO A 232 -14.89 12.13 -16.33
N HIS A 233 -14.96 11.12 -15.46
CA HIS A 233 -13.91 10.72 -14.54
C HIS A 233 -13.62 9.22 -14.67
N PRO A 234 -13.02 8.80 -15.80
CA PRO A 234 -12.82 7.40 -16.12
C PRO A 234 -11.62 6.82 -15.35
N SER A 235 -11.78 5.58 -14.90
CA SER A 235 -10.83 4.84 -14.06
C SER A 235 -9.49 4.49 -14.74
N GLU A 236 -9.34 4.78 -16.03
CA GLU A 236 -8.08 4.65 -16.74
C GLU A 236 -7.12 5.82 -16.48
N TRP A 237 -7.60 6.98 -16.00
CA TRP A 237 -6.79 8.20 -15.92
C TRP A 237 -6.15 8.43 -14.56
N TRP A 238 -4.84 8.24 -14.48
CA TRP A 238 -4.05 8.44 -13.26
C TRP A 238 -2.90 9.42 -13.51
N GLY A 239 -2.26 9.88 -12.45
CA GLY A 239 -0.93 10.46 -12.54
C GLY A 239 -0.08 10.08 -11.35
N LEU A 240 1.21 9.91 -11.60
CA LEU A 240 2.20 9.59 -10.58
C LEU A 240 2.52 10.86 -9.77
N TYR A 241 2.02 10.91 -8.54
CA TYR A 241 2.21 12.04 -7.63
C TYR A 241 3.57 11.96 -6.93
N HIS A 242 4.01 10.77 -6.57
CA HIS A 242 5.30 10.52 -5.90
C HIS A 242 5.90 9.20 -6.35
N SER A 243 7.22 9.17 -6.48
CA SER A 243 7.98 7.94 -6.66
C SER A 243 9.37 8.01 -6.03
N THR A 244 9.79 6.95 -5.34
CA THR A 244 11.19 6.74 -4.92
C THR A 244 11.96 5.81 -5.85
N VAL A 245 11.27 5.20 -6.82
CA VAL A 245 11.81 4.17 -7.74
C VAL A 245 11.87 4.65 -9.20
N GLY A 246 11.56 5.93 -9.44
CA GLY A 246 11.56 6.55 -10.76
C GLY A 246 10.16 6.66 -11.39
N PRO A 247 10.02 7.50 -12.43
CA PRO A 247 8.74 7.75 -13.09
C PRO A 247 8.32 6.58 -14.00
N ASP A 248 7.03 6.50 -14.31
CA ASP A 248 6.52 5.59 -15.33
C ASP A 248 6.94 6.04 -16.75
N THR A 249 7.22 5.09 -17.62
CA THR A 249 7.70 5.36 -18.98
C THR A 249 6.57 5.93 -19.83
N VAL A 250 6.74 7.20 -20.24
CA VAL A 250 5.94 7.81 -21.31
C VAL A 250 6.10 6.98 -22.58
N LYS A 251 4.98 6.49 -23.13
CA LYS A 251 4.97 5.74 -24.38
C LYS A 251 4.88 6.70 -25.57
N PRO A 252 5.26 6.25 -26.78
CA PRO A 252 4.86 6.96 -27.99
C PRO A 252 3.36 7.24 -28.00
N ASP A 253 2.96 8.35 -28.61
CA ASP A 253 1.56 8.73 -28.79
C ASP A 253 0.71 7.53 -29.22
N PHE A 254 -0.41 7.32 -28.54
CA PHE A 254 -1.32 6.20 -28.79
C PHE A 254 -2.78 6.66 -28.78
N GLU A 255 -3.61 5.95 -29.54
CA GLU A 255 -5.05 6.19 -29.58
C GLU A 255 -5.77 5.27 -28.58
N ALA A 256 -6.70 5.86 -27.84
CA ALA A 256 -7.71 5.17 -27.03
C ALA A 256 -8.94 6.07 -26.92
N PRO A 257 -10.10 5.57 -26.49
CA PRO A 257 -11.26 6.43 -26.25
C PRO A 257 -11.01 7.43 -25.11
N ASP A 258 -11.71 8.56 -25.13
CA ASP A 258 -11.86 9.47 -23.99
C ASP A 258 -13.05 9.08 -23.11
N ALA A 259 -13.35 9.88 -22.09
CA ALA A 259 -14.49 9.69 -21.20
C ALA A 259 -15.86 9.68 -21.92
N GLY A 260 -15.95 10.24 -23.14
CA GLY A 260 -17.14 10.21 -23.99
C GLY A 260 -17.19 8.99 -24.93
N ASN A 261 -16.26 8.05 -24.79
CA ASN A 261 -16.02 6.95 -25.72
C ASN A 261 -15.74 7.44 -27.16
N VAL A 262 -15.06 8.58 -27.28
CA VAL A 262 -14.62 9.16 -28.56
C VAL A 262 -13.12 8.92 -28.71
N PRO A 263 -12.63 8.46 -29.88
CA PRO A 263 -11.20 8.30 -30.10
C PRO A 263 -10.41 9.59 -29.81
N MET A 264 -9.38 9.47 -28.98
CA MET A 264 -8.48 10.55 -28.57
C MET A 264 -7.02 10.08 -28.69
N ASN A 265 -6.14 10.99 -29.14
CA ASN A 265 -4.71 10.74 -29.10
C ASN A 265 -4.13 11.14 -27.73
N TYR A 266 -3.51 10.19 -27.04
CA TYR A 266 -2.85 10.38 -25.76
C TYR A 266 -1.38 10.68 -25.95
N SER A 267 -1.04 11.99 -25.97
CA SER A 267 0.34 12.45 -26.13
C SER A 267 1.01 12.79 -24.80
N GLY A 268 2.21 12.25 -24.59
CA GLY A 268 2.98 12.46 -23.36
C GLY A 268 2.40 11.75 -22.14
N TRP A 269 1.71 10.61 -22.35
CA TRP A 269 1.19 9.76 -21.28
C TRP A 269 2.07 8.51 -21.13
N ALA A 270 2.32 8.11 -19.89
CA ALA A 270 2.67 6.73 -19.59
C ALA A 270 1.46 5.82 -19.84
N ARG A 271 1.72 4.53 -20.03
CA ARG A 271 0.68 3.52 -20.25
C ARG A 271 1.14 2.17 -19.71
N GLY A 272 0.29 1.52 -18.91
CA GLY A 272 0.58 0.25 -18.25
C GLY A 272 -0.12 0.14 -16.90
N ASP A 273 0.45 -0.62 -15.98
CA ASP A 273 0.01 -0.70 -14.58
C ASP A 273 0.88 0.17 -13.64
N PHE A 274 0.63 0.10 -12.34
CA PHE A 274 1.34 0.85 -11.31
C PHE A 274 2.71 0.25 -10.93
N LEU A 275 3.08 -0.90 -11.52
CA LEU A 275 4.21 -1.73 -11.08
C LEU A 275 5.53 -1.38 -11.77
N GLU A 276 5.57 -0.44 -12.71
CA GLU A 276 6.82 -0.14 -13.42
C GLU A 276 7.94 0.27 -12.44
N ASN A 277 9.16 -0.23 -12.61
CA ASN A 277 10.28 0.00 -11.67
C ASN A 277 10.05 -0.53 -10.24
N LEU A 278 9.03 -1.36 -10.02
CA LEU A 278 8.83 -2.11 -8.78
C LEU A 278 8.98 -3.59 -9.08
N THR A 279 9.81 -4.27 -8.29
CA THR A 279 9.75 -5.73 -8.23
C THR A 279 8.89 -6.10 -7.03
N LEU A 280 7.73 -6.67 -7.32
CA LEU A 280 6.83 -7.24 -6.32
C LEU A 280 6.85 -8.75 -6.49
N TYR A 281 6.96 -9.47 -5.38
CA TYR A 281 6.96 -10.93 -5.39
C TYR A 281 5.52 -11.45 -5.36
N PRO A 282 5.16 -12.43 -6.20
CA PRO A 282 3.94 -13.20 -6.01
C PRO A 282 3.94 -13.86 -4.62
N ASP A 283 2.80 -13.83 -3.94
CA ASP A 283 2.56 -14.36 -2.58
C ASP A 283 1.07 -14.77 -2.53
N HIS A 284 0.77 -16.01 -2.95
CA HIS A 284 -0.56 -16.51 -3.31
C HIS A 284 -1.45 -16.86 -2.13
N ASP A 285 -0.87 -17.28 -1.02
CA ASP A 285 -1.56 -17.40 0.25
C ASP A 285 -1.41 -16.15 1.13
N SER A 286 -0.62 -15.16 0.67
CA SER A 286 -0.56 -13.81 1.22
C SER A 286 -0.04 -13.78 2.67
N ASP A 287 0.88 -14.68 3.00
CA ASP A 287 1.42 -14.83 4.34
C ASP A 287 2.71 -14.00 4.58
N GLY A 288 3.18 -13.32 3.53
CA GLY A 288 4.35 -12.46 3.54
C GLY A 288 5.65 -13.15 3.10
N LEU A 289 5.58 -14.39 2.61
CA LEU A 289 6.66 -15.08 1.92
C LEU A 289 6.44 -15.05 0.40
N PRO A 290 7.51 -14.97 -0.40
CA PRO A 290 7.38 -15.11 -1.85
C PRO A 290 7.09 -16.55 -2.29
N ASP A 291 6.12 -16.74 -3.19
CA ASP A 291 5.77 -18.06 -3.77
C ASP A 291 7.02 -18.81 -4.27
N ALA A 292 7.93 -18.08 -4.90
CA ALA A 292 9.15 -18.63 -5.47
C ALA A 292 10.15 -19.11 -4.41
N TRP A 293 10.21 -18.43 -3.26
CA TRP A 293 11.01 -18.87 -2.12
C TRP A 293 10.36 -20.08 -1.46
N GLU A 294 9.06 -20.01 -1.20
CA GLU A 294 8.30 -21.10 -0.57
C GLU A 294 8.41 -22.39 -1.38
N LEU A 295 8.17 -22.36 -2.70
CA LEU A 295 8.28 -23.54 -3.57
C LEU A 295 9.72 -24.03 -3.77
N THR A 296 10.72 -23.28 -3.33
CA THR A 296 12.12 -23.73 -3.31
C THR A 296 12.43 -24.57 -2.07
N HIS A 297 11.83 -24.23 -0.92
CA HIS A 297 12.10 -24.87 0.36
C HIS A 297 11.01 -25.87 0.78
N PHE A 298 9.77 -25.69 0.32
CA PHE A 298 8.59 -26.46 0.72
C PHE A 298 7.89 -27.11 -0.48
N GLN A 299 7.02 -28.10 -0.20
CA GLN A 299 6.30 -28.83 -1.25
C GLN A 299 5.13 -28.03 -1.82
N THR A 300 4.45 -27.27 -0.97
CA THR A 300 3.33 -26.39 -1.31
C THR A 300 3.43 -25.08 -0.53
N LEU A 301 2.76 -24.03 -1.01
CA LEU A 301 2.75 -22.71 -0.34
C LEU A 301 2.28 -22.81 1.12
N PRO A 302 1.14 -23.48 1.42
CA PRO A 302 0.67 -23.56 2.81
C PRO A 302 1.55 -24.38 3.77
N ASP A 303 2.54 -25.12 3.26
CA ASP A 303 3.51 -25.83 4.11
C ASP A 303 4.60 -24.88 4.64
N ALA A 304 4.73 -23.69 4.06
CA ALA A 304 5.74 -22.69 4.40
C ALA A 304 5.25 -21.71 5.48
N ASP A 305 4.62 -22.19 6.57
CA ASP A 305 4.06 -21.28 7.60
C ASP A 305 5.14 -20.29 8.10
N PRO A 306 4.95 -18.97 7.94
CA PRO A 306 5.97 -17.97 8.24
C PRO A 306 6.33 -17.90 9.72
N LEU A 307 5.54 -18.51 10.60
CA LEU A 307 5.77 -18.56 12.04
C LEU A 307 6.33 -19.90 12.53
N GLU A 308 6.47 -20.90 11.65
CA GLU A 308 7.04 -22.20 11.99
C GLU A 308 8.57 -22.14 12.00
N ASP A 309 9.18 -22.91 12.90
CA ASP A 309 10.61 -23.10 13.11
C ASP A 309 10.89 -24.58 12.80
N ASN A 310 11.10 -24.86 11.52
CA ASN A 310 11.08 -26.20 10.95
C ASN A 310 12.26 -27.06 11.44
N ASP A 311 13.41 -26.44 11.67
CA ASP A 311 14.64 -27.12 12.08
C ASP A 311 14.95 -27.02 13.59
N GLY A 312 14.20 -26.19 14.32
CA GLY A 312 14.23 -26.07 15.78
C GLY A 312 15.41 -25.26 16.30
N ASP A 313 15.96 -24.35 15.50
CA ASP A 313 17.10 -23.52 15.88
C ASP A 313 16.70 -22.18 16.56
N GLY A 314 15.40 -21.85 16.51
CA GLY A 314 14.80 -20.67 17.11
C GLY A 314 14.50 -19.52 16.13
N LEU A 315 14.75 -19.68 14.83
CA LEU A 315 14.29 -18.79 13.77
C LEU A 315 13.04 -19.36 13.08
N ASN A 316 12.11 -18.47 12.74
CA ASN A 316 10.94 -18.89 11.94
C ASN A 316 11.20 -18.68 10.45
N ASN A 317 10.40 -19.33 9.61
CA ASN A 317 10.51 -19.27 8.14
C ASN A 317 10.55 -17.83 7.57
N ARG A 318 9.86 -16.86 8.18
CA ARG A 318 9.97 -15.45 7.75
C ARG A 318 11.31 -14.83 8.08
N ASP A 319 11.84 -15.09 9.28
CA ASP A 319 13.15 -14.60 9.68
C ASP A 319 14.26 -15.29 8.85
N GLU A 320 14.11 -16.58 8.56
CA GLU A 320 14.94 -17.35 7.63
C GLU A 320 14.98 -16.70 6.23
N PHE A 321 13.81 -16.40 5.67
CA PHE A 321 13.71 -15.67 4.41
C PHE A 321 14.43 -14.31 4.46
N ILE A 322 14.22 -13.52 5.51
CA ILE A 322 14.88 -12.20 5.68
C ILE A 322 16.40 -12.37 5.75
N CYS A 323 16.88 -13.38 6.46
CA CYS A 323 18.30 -13.64 6.67
C CYS A 323 18.97 -14.34 5.48
N GLY A 324 18.21 -14.98 4.59
CA GLY A 324 18.73 -15.76 3.47
C GLY A 324 19.30 -17.10 3.91
N LEU A 325 18.65 -17.72 4.89
CA LEU A 325 19.00 -18.99 5.50
C LEU A 325 18.04 -20.09 5.00
N ASP A 326 18.26 -21.33 5.41
CA ASP A 326 17.53 -22.49 4.90
C ASP A 326 16.67 -23.07 6.03
N PRO A 327 15.32 -23.01 5.94
CA PRO A 327 14.42 -23.35 7.04
C PRO A 327 14.50 -24.81 7.53
N ASP A 328 15.14 -25.70 6.77
CA ASP A 328 15.34 -27.11 7.15
C ASP A 328 16.73 -27.39 7.74
N VAL A 329 17.60 -26.38 7.91
CA VAL A 329 19.01 -26.55 8.28
C VAL A 329 19.41 -25.67 9.47
N PRO A 330 19.60 -26.26 10.68
CA PRO A 330 19.85 -25.48 11.89
C PRO A 330 21.04 -24.54 11.76
N ASP A 331 20.80 -23.25 11.99
CA ASP A 331 21.79 -22.24 11.73
C ASP A 331 22.85 -22.13 12.82
N ARG A 332 23.97 -21.58 12.39
CA ARG A 332 25.04 -21.16 13.29
C ARG A 332 25.26 -19.68 13.10
N THR A 333 25.42 -18.98 14.23
CA THR A 333 25.66 -17.54 14.24
C THR A 333 26.82 -17.20 13.31
N PRO A 334 26.59 -16.37 12.26
CA PRO A 334 27.64 -16.03 11.30
C PRO A 334 28.69 -15.07 11.88
N LEU A 335 28.58 -14.71 13.16
CA LEU A 335 29.40 -13.72 13.84
C LEU A 335 30.53 -14.39 14.63
N SER A 336 31.75 -13.92 14.41
CA SER A 336 32.95 -14.30 15.15
C SER A 336 33.65 -13.07 15.72
N ILE A 337 34.27 -13.23 16.89
CA ILE A 337 35.07 -12.19 17.55
C ILE A 337 36.51 -12.71 17.67
N SER A 338 37.48 -11.86 17.32
CA SER A 338 38.90 -12.20 17.47
C SER A 338 39.25 -12.48 18.94
N ALA A 339 40.26 -13.31 19.18
CA ALA A 339 40.69 -13.66 20.53
C ALA A 339 41.13 -12.43 21.37
N ASP A 340 41.60 -11.36 20.73
CA ASP A 340 41.94 -10.10 21.39
C ASP A 340 40.74 -9.15 21.56
N GLY A 341 39.55 -9.55 21.10
CA GLY A 341 38.29 -8.80 21.22
C GLY A 341 38.22 -7.53 20.36
N ARG A 342 39.16 -7.34 19.42
CA ARG A 342 39.28 -6.09 18.64
C ARG A 342 38.61 -6.14 17.27
N THR A 343 38.20 -7.32 16.85
CA THR A 343 37.67 -7.52 15.51
C THR A 343 36.43 -8.38 15.56
N VAL A 344 35.36 -7.88 14.95
CA VAL A 344 34.14 -8.66 14.69
C VAL A 344 34.11 -8.98 13.21
N SER A 345 33.97 -10.27 12.88
CA SER A 345 33.86 -10.73 11.49
C SER A 345 32.57 -11.52 11.30
N PHE A 346 31.90 -11.29 10.18
CA PHE A 346 30.65 -11.95 9.83
C PHE A 346 30.48 -12.04 8.33
N MET A 347 29.65 -12.98 7.88
CA MET A 347 29.24 -13.12 6.49
C MET A 347 27.72 -13.11 6.43
N ILE A 348 27.17 -12.35 5.49
CA ILE A 348 25.72 -12.26 5.28
C ILE A 348 25.50 -12.52 3.79
N PRO A 349 24.62 -13.48 3.43
CA PRO A 349 24.36 -13.76 2.03
C PRO A 349 23.78 -12.54 1.32
N ALA A 350 24.07 -12.39 0.04
CA ALA A 350 23.34 -11.45 -0.81
C ALA A 350 21.88 -11.90 -0.97
N ALA A 351 20.98 -10.96 -1.24
CA ALA A 351 19.60 -11.31 -1.62
C ALA A 351 19.62 -11.84 -3.05
N THR A 352 19.79 -13.15 -3.21
CA THR A 352 19.93 -13.81 -4.52
C THR A 352 19.18 -15.12 -4.53
N GLY A 353 18.52 -15.43 -5.65
CA GLY A 353 17.75 -16.65 -5.82
C GLY A 353 16.25 -16.39 -5.96
N PRO A 354 15.46 -17.47 -6.14
CA PRO A 354 14.00 -17.39 -6.21
C PRO A 354 13.41 -16.67 -5.00
N GLY A 355 12.57 -15.65 -5.23
CA GLY A 355 11.93 -14.86 -4.18
C GLY A 355 12.75 -13.64 -3.70
N TYR A 356 13.97 -13.46 -4.21
CA TYR A 356 14.82 -12.30 -3.89
C TYR A 356 15.03 -11.34 -5.07
N GLU A 357 14.32 -11.53 -6.19
CA GLU A 357 14.53 -10.77 -7.42
C GLU A 357 14.42 -9.26 -7.21
N GLY A 358 15.52 -8.52 -7.28
CA GLY A 358 15.50 -7.05 -7.10
C GLY A 358 15.45 -6.60 -5.63
N LEU A 359 15.49 -7.52 -4.65
CA LEU A 359 15.75 -7.17 -3.26
C LEU A 359 17.23 -6.93 -3.02
N THR A 360 17.50 -6.13 -1.99
CA THR A 360 18.83 -6.01 -1.39
C THR A 360 18.76 -6.31 0.09
N ARG A 361 19.69 -7.15 0.57
CA ARG A 361 19.80 -7.45 2.00
C ARG A 361 20.68 -6.40 2.68
N HIS A 362 20.13 -5.69 3.63
CA HIS A 362 20.83 -4.70 4.45
C HIS A 362 21.12 -5.23 5.83
N TYR A 363 22.25 -4.83 6.40
CA TYR A 363 22.63 -5.20 7.76
C TYR A 363 22.99 -3.99 8.62
N ARG A 364 22.79 -4.15 9.94
CA ARG A 364 23.35 -3.29 10.99
C ARG A 364 24.07 -4.18 12.01
N LEU A 365 25.36 -3.93 12.23
CA LEU A 365 26.09 -4.47 13.36
C LEU A 365 25.88 -3.53 14.55
N LEU A 366 25.24 -4.03 15.59
CA LEU A 366 24.89 -3.29 16.80
C LEU A 366 25.78 -3.75 17.96
N TYR A 367 26.00 -2.84 18.92
CA TYR A 367 26.72 -3.12 20.15
C TYR A 367 25.88 -2.73 21.37
N SER A 368 25.96 -3.55 22.42
CA SER A 368 25.29 -3.33 23.70
C SER A 368 26.19 -3.73 24.86
N THR A 369 26.14 -3.01 25.98
CA THR A 369 26.82 -3.42 27.23
C THR A 369 25.93 -4.25 28.16
N ASP A 370 24.62 -4.32 27.90
CA ASP A 370 23.64 -4.87 28.84
C ASP A 370 22.53 -5.75 28.21
N LEU A 371 22.62 -6.03 26.91
CA LEU A 371 21.62 -6.76 26.11
C LEU A 371 20.27 -6.06 25.94
N SER A 372 20.08 -4.88 26.53
CA SER A 372 18.82 -4.13 26.49
C SER A 372 18.90 -2.91 25.56
N ASP A 373 19.98 -2.14 25.61
CA ASP A 373 20.20 -1.00 24.72
C ASP A 373 21.03 -1.41 23.50
N TRP A 374 20.40 -1.34 22.31
CA TRP A 374 21.02 -1.66 21.01
C TRP A 374 21.11 -0.43 20.08
N SER A 375 21.07 0.78 20.65
CA SER A 375 21.12 2.03 19.86
C SER A 375 22.47 2.29 19.17
N THR A 376 23.55 1.64 19.63
CA THR A 376 24.89 1.85 19.07
C THR A 376 25.10 1.04 17.80
N VAL A 377 25.13 1.71 16.65
CA VAL A 377 25.45 1.11 15.33
C VAL A 377 26.95 1.18 15.08
N VAL A 378 27.59 0.02 15.02
CA VAL A 378 29.04 -0.13 14.74
C VAL A 378 29.32 -0.08 13.24
N ALA A 379 28.47 -0.73 12.45
CA ALA A 379 28.58 -0.75 11.00
C ALA A 379 27.21 -1.01 10.37
N SER A 380 27.02 -0.57 9.14
CA SER A 380 25.88 -0.95 8.32
C SER A 380 26.27 -1.01 6.85
N GLY A 381 25.47 -1.68 6.03
CA GLY A 381 25.74 -1.82 4.61
C GLY A 381 24.72 -2.69 3.89
N VAL A 382 24.98 -2.94 2.61
CA VAL A 382 24.32 -3.95 1.78
C VAL A 382 25.19 -5.19 1.79
N ALA A 383 24.59 -6.35 2.03
CA ALA A 383 25.25 -7.64 1.99
C ALA A 383 25.40 -8.13 0.54
N ASP A 384 26.61 -8.55 0.18
CA ASP A 384 26.98 -9.06 -1.14
C ASP A 384 27.45 -10.53 -1.08
N GLY A 385 27.28 -11.20 0.07
CA GLY A 385 27.81 -12.55 0.32
C GLY A 385 29.28 -12.57 0.75
N GLY A 386 29.96 -11.43 0.75
CA GLY A 386 31.35 -11.31 1.16
C GLY A 386 31.54 -11.38 2.67
N ALA A 387 32.75 -11.78 3.08
CA ALA A 387 33.17 -11.68 4.47
C ALA A 387 33.38 -10.20 4.86
N ILE A 388 32.75 -9.78 5.95
CA ILE A 388 32.82 -8.43 6.49
C ILE A 388 33.60 -8.48 7.79
N THR A 389 34.66 -7.68 7.86
CA THR A 389 35.49 -7.52 9.06
C THR A 389 35.46 -6.07 9.53
N ARG A 390 35.20 -5.86 10.83
CA ARG A 390 35.17 -4.53 11.44
C ARG A 390 36.05 -4.49 12.68
N ASN A 391 36.93 -3.49 12.71
CA ASN A 391 37.67 -3.15 13.92
C ASN A 391 36.70 -2.48 14.88
N VAL A 392 36.54 -3.07 16.04
CA VAL A 392 35.73 -2.53 17.12
C VAL A 392 36.69 -1.92 18.14
N GLN A 393 36.45 -0.67 18.53
CA GLN A 393 37.30 -0.06 19.56
C GLN A 393 37.18 -0.86 20.85
N ALA A 394 38.31 -1.13 21.48
CA ALA A 394 38.38 -1.70 22.82
C ALA A 394 37.79 -0.69 23.82
N SER A 395 36.46 -0.63 23.89
CA SER A 395 35.77 -0.12 25.07
C SER A 395 36.27 -0.92 26.25
N ALA A 396 36.66 -0.25 27.34
CA ALA A 396 37.08 -0.94 28.57
C ALA A 396 35.96 -1.80 29.20
N ALA A 397 34.71 -1.63 28.74
CA ALA A 397 33.57 -2.46 29.13
C ALA A 397 33.37 -3.64 28.16
N ARG A 398 33.19 -4.83 28.73
CA ARG A 398 32.69 -6.01 27.99
C ARG A 398 31.29 -5.70 27.45
N GLY A 399 30.94 -6.28 26.31
CA GLY A 399 29.62 -6.11 25.72
C GLY A 399 29.29 -7.23 24.73
N PHE A 400 28.18 -7.04 24.04
CA PHE A 400 27.53 -7.98 23.15
C PHE A 400 27.37 -7.34 21.78
N TYR A 401 27.44 -8.17 20.75
CA TYR A 401 27.18 -7.76 19.38
C TYR A 401 25.94 -8.48 18.86
N ARG A 402 25.14 -7.77 18.07
CA ARG A 402 24.01 -8.32 17.33
C ARG A 402 24.09 -7.87 15.89
N ILE A 403 23.75 -8.75 14.97
CA ILE A 403 23.48 -8.36 13.58
C ILE A 403 21.98 -8.27 13.44
N GLU A 404 21.50 -7.15 12.91
CA GLU A 404 20.13 -7.01 12.46
C GLU A 404 20.12 -6.96 10.94
N MET A 405 19.22 -7.74 10.33
CA MET A 405 19.08 -7.84 8.88
C MET A 405 17.70 -7.35 8.45
N THR A 406 17.63 -6.77 7.25
CA THR A 406 16.38 -6.32 6.62
C THR A 406 16.47 -6.52 5.11
N LEU A 407 15.37 -6.86 4.46
CA LEU A 407 15.23 -6.81 3.00
C LEU A 407 14.61 -5.48 2.58
N ARG A 408 15.03 -4.95 1.42
CA ARG A 408 14.53 -3.70 0.82
C ARG A 408 14.42 -3.83 -0.69
#